data_AF-A0A924GSY0-F1
#
_entry.id   AF-A0A924GSY0-F1
#
_cell.length_a   1.000
_cell.length_b   1.000
_cell.length_c   1.000
_cell.angle_alpha   90.00
_cell.angle_beta   90.00
_cell.angle_gamma   90.00
#
_symmetry.space_group_name_H-M   'P 1'
#
loop_
_entity.id
_entity.type
_entity.pdbx_description
1 polymer ?
#
loop_
_entity_poly.entity_id
_entity_poly.type
_entity_poly.pdbx_seq_one_letter_code
_entity_poly.pdbx_strand_id
1 'polypeptide(L)' 'MSLDDYLKKLRTLEATAALNGLICTQTVSGNIVLSRLGGAWIFDNVGTASAWLESNTRGVQA' A
#
# COMPACT_ATOMS: atom_id res chain seq x y z
N MET A 1 6.34 -11.16 -13.99
CA MET A 1 5.27 -11.30 -12.97
C MET A 1 3.97 -11.52 -13.71
N SER A 2 3.18 -12.53 -13.34
CA SER A 2 1.87 -12.75 -13.95
C SER A 2 0.87 -11.67 -13.48
N LEU A 3 -0.20 -11.45 -14.24
CA LEU A 3 -1.27 -10.54 -13.83
C LEU A 3 -1.91 -10.99 -12.50
N ASP A 4 -2.10 -12.30 -12.32
CA ASP A 4 -2.69 -12.86 -11.10
C ASP A 4 -1.80 -12.61 -9.87
N ASP A 5 -0.49 -12.78 -10.00
CA ASP A 5 0.47 -12.48 -8.92
C ASP A 5 0.45 -11.01 -8.56
N TYR A 6 0.33 -10.14 -9.57
CA TYR A 6 0.24 -8.70 -9.36
C TYR A 6 -1.01 -8.32 -8.58
N LEU A 7 -2.18 -8.79 -9.03
CA LEU A 7 -3.46 -8.50 -8.39
C LEU A 7 -3.51 -9.05 -6.96
N LYS A 8 -2.91 -10.22 -6.72
CA LYS A 8 -2.78 -10.77 -5.37
C LYS A 8 -1.97 -9.84 -4.47
N LYS A 9 -0.82 -9.35 -4.93
CA LYS A 9 0.02 -8.42 -4.15
C LYS A 9 -0.69 -7.10 -3.87
N LEU A 10 -1.39 -6.54 -4.86
CA LEU A 10 -2.14 -5.30 -4.70
C LEU A 10 -3.24 -5.46 -3.64
N ARG A 11 -4.04 -6.53 -3.70
CA ARG A 11 -5.09 -6.81 -2.71
C ARG A 11 -4.54 -6.99 -1.30
N THR A 12 -3.40 -7.68 -1.16
CA THR A 12 -2.73 -7.80 0.14
C THR A 12 -2.32 -6.43 0.66
N LEU A 13 -1.72 -5.57 -0.17
CA LEU A 13 -1.33 -4.22 0.21
C LEU A 13 -2.55 -3.38 0.64
N GLU A 14 -3.66 -3.44 -0.11
CA GLU A 14 -4.90 -2.74 0.24
C GLU A 14 -5.44 -3.17 1.61
N ALA A 15 -5.46 -4.48 1.89
CA ALA A 15 -5.89 -5.01 3.17
C ALA A 15 -4.96 -4.58 4.31
N THR A 16 -3.64 -4.66 4.12
CA THR A 16 -2.67 -4.22 5.13
C THR A 16 -2.74 -2.72 5.37
N ALA A 17 -2.93 -1.91 4.34
CA ALA A 17 -3.11 -0.46 4.48
C ALA A 17 -4.36 -0.16 5.32
N ALA A 18 -5.48 -0.83 5.03
CA ALA A 18 -6.72 -0.67 5.79
C ALA A 18 -6.56 -1.04 7.27
N LEU A 19 -5.84 -2.14 7.58
CA LEU A 19 -5.52 -2.53 8.96
C LEU A 19 -4.69 -1.47 9.71
N ASN A 20 -3.99 -0.60 8.97
CA ASN A 20 -3.18 0.48 9.52
C ASN A 20 -3.83 1.87 9.39
N GLY A 21 -5.14 1.92 9.10
CA GLY A 21 -5.88 3.17 8.99
C GLY A 21 -5.51 4.01 7.76
N LEU A 22 -4.98 3.38 6.71
CA LEU A 22 -4.65 4.00 5.44
C LEU A 22 -5.62 3.53 4.35
N ILE A 23 -5.91 4.43 3.42
CA ILE A 23 -6.59 4.14 2.16
C ILE A 23 -5.51 3.90 1.10
N CYS A 24 -5.58 2.75 0.44
CA CYS A 24 -4.73 2.41 -0.70
C CYS A 24 -5.50 2.63 -2.00
N THR A 25 -4.90 3.33 -2.96
CA THR A 25 -5.50 3.56 -4.28
C THR A 25 -4.44 3.41 -5.36
N GLN A 26 -4.75 2.63 -6.40
CA GLN A 26 -3.93 2.59 -7.60
C GLN A 26 -4.43 3.64 -8.61
N THR A 27 -3.52 4.46 -9.12
CA THR A 27 -3.79 5.40 -10.20
C THR A 27 -3.82 4.69 -11.56
N VAL A 28 -4.40 5.33 -12.58
CA VAL A 28 -4.37 4.82 -13.97
C VAL A 28 -2.95 4.65 -14.51
N SER A 29 -1.98 5.41 -14.00
CA SER A 29 -0.57 5.34 -14.37
C SER A 29 0.19 4.21 -13.65
N GLY A 30 -0.48 3.49 -12.75
CA GLY A 30 0.11 2.36 -12.00
C GLY A 30 0.74 2.73 -10.66
N ASN A 31 0.84 4.03 -10.33
CA ASN A 31 1.32 4.48 -9.02
C ASN A 31 0.35 4.08 -7.91
N ILE A 32 0.89 3.81 -6.72
CA ILE A 32 0.11 3.51 -5.52
C ILE A 32 0.11 4.72 -4.60
N VAL A 33 -1.06 5.13 -4.14
CA VAL A 33 -1.25 6.18 -3.17
C VAL A 33 -1.72 5.56 -1.86
N LEU A 34 -0.96 5.76 -0.79
CA LEU A 34 -1.39 5.47 0.58
C LEU A 34 -1.73 6.78 1.25
N SER A 35 -2.95 6.92 1.78
CA SER A 35 -3.43 8.18 2.34
C SER A 35 -4.22 7.99 3.63
N ARG A 36 -4.23 9.02 4.47
CA ARG A 36 -5.12 9.14 5.63
C ARG A 36 -5.39 10.62 5.90
N LEU A 37 -6.23 10.92 6.89
CA LEU A 37 -6.41 12.29 7.35
C LEU A 37 -5.05 12.91 7.69
N GLY A 38 -4.69 14.00 7.00
CA GLY A 38 -3.45 14.75 7.21
C GLY A 38 -2.31 14.48 6.23
N GLY A 39 -2.43 13.53 5.29
CA GLY A 39 -1.38 13.35 4.28
C GLY A 39 -1.54 12.16 3.35
N ALA A 40 -0.74 12.15 2.29
CA ALA A 40 -0.65 11.07 1.32
C ALA A 40 0.80 10.82 0.91
N TRP A 41 1.11 9.57 0.60
CA TRP A 41 2.39 9.12 0.05
C TRP A 41 2.13 8.42 -1.27
N ILE A 42 2.95 8.74 -2.27
CA ILE A 42 2.84 8.22 -3.63
C ILE A 42 4.06 7.35 -3.91
N PHE A 43 3.83 6.16 -4.45
CA PHE A 43 4.84 5.17 -4.75
C PHE A 43 4.74 4.73 -6.21
N ASP A 44 5.88 4.39 -6.81
CA ASP A 44 5.95 3.99 -8.21
C ASP A 44 5.28 2.63 -8.49
N ASN A 45 5.24 1.75 -7.50
CA ASN A 45 4.64 0.43 -7.63
C ASN A 45 4.23 -0.18 -6.28
N VAL A 46 3.53 -1.32 -6.36
CA VAL A 46 3.06 -2.12 -5.21
C VAL A 46 4.21 -2.54 -4.29
N GLY A 47 5.35 -2.94 -4.84
CA GLY A 47 6.50 -3.39 -4.04
C GLY A 47 7.07 -2.28 -3.15
N THR A 48 7.25 -1.08 -3.72
CA THR A 48 7.72 0.10 -2.96
C THR A 48 6.73 0.52 -1.87
N ALA A 49 5.43 0.49 -2.17
CA ALA A 49 4.39 0.82 -1.20
C ALA A 49 4.31 -0.23 -0.06
N SER A 50 4.40 -1.52 -0.39
CA SER A 50 4.44 -2.61 0.61
C SER A 50 5.64 -2.48 1.54
N ALA A 51 6.84 -2.27 1.00
CA ALA A 51 8.04 -2.13 1.81
C ALA A 51 7.96 -0.93 2.78
N TRP A 52 7.45 0.21 2.29
CA TRP A 52 7.23 1.39 3.13
C TRP A 52 6.17 1.12 4.21
N LEU A 53 5.08 0.45 3.87
CA LEU A 53 4.02 0.14 4.83
C LEU A 53 4.55 -0.77 5.93
N GLU A 54 5.31 -1.80 5.59
CA GLU A 54 5.94 -2.71 6.55
C GLU A 54 6.94 -1.98 7.47
N SER A 55 7.71 -1.01 6.96
CA SER A 55 8.66 -0.26 7.78
C SER A 55 8.00 0.75 8.73
N ASN A 56 6.84 1.29 8.36
CA ASN A 56 6.19 2.38 9.10
C ASN A 56 5.07 1.94 10.05
N THR A 57 4.67 0.66 10.01
CA THR A 57 3.56 0.13 10.81
C THR A 57 3.99 -0.78 11.96
N ARG A 58 5.27 -1.19 12.00
CA ARG A 58 5.86 -1.98 13.11
C ARG A 58 5.93 -1.26 14.46
N GLY A 59 5.42 -0.03 14.56
CA GLY A 59 5.25 0.70 15.83
C GLY A 59 3.94 0.40 16.58
N VAL A 60 3.04 -0.42 16.02
CA VAL A 60 1.75 -0.80 16.62
C VAL A 60 1.74 -2.28 17.01
N GLN A 61 2.72 -2.71 17.80
CA GLN A 61 2.58 -3.93 18.61
C GLN A 61 2.68 -3.50 20.08
N ALA A 62 1.51 -3.34 20.69
CA ALA A 62 1.33 -3.29 22.14
C ALA A 62 1.11 -4.71 22.66
#